data_AF-A0A090ADG1-F1
#
_entry.id   AF-A0A090ADG1-F1
#
_cell.length_a   1.000
_cell.length_b   1.000
_cell.length_c   1.000
_cell.angle_alpha   90.00
_cell.angle_beta   90.00
_cell.angle_gamma   90.00
#
_symmetry.space_group_name_H-M   'P 1'
#
loop_
_entity.id
_entity.type
_entity.pdbx_description
1 polymer ?
#
loop_
_entity_poly.entity_id
_entity_poly.type
_entity_poly.pdbx_seq_one_letter_code
_entity_poly.pdbx_strand_id
1 'polypeptide(L)'
;MNPRVKYVKPNSDYTIILTFTNGEVKLFDMKPYLDKGIFSELKDISLFNSVKPFLGSIQWQNGQDLCPDTLYLESKPVGVNNKNLRVACPFAQLATK
;
A
#
# COMPACT_ATOMS: atom_id res chain seq x y z
N MET A 1 -5.82 5.86 -19.22
CA MET A 1 -5.70 6.60 -17.93
C MET A 1 -5.49 5.54 -16.86
N ASN A 2 -4.38 5.56 -16.13
CA ASN A 2 -4.11 4.55 -15.11
C ASN A 2 -5.11 4.72 -13.95
N PRO A 3 -5.59 3.61 -13.37
CA PRO A 3 -6.54 3.68 -12.27
C PRO A 3 -5.84 4.33 -11.05
N ARG A 4 -6.62 5.05 -10.24
CA ARG A 4 -6.10 5.78 -9.07
C ARG A 4 -6.11 4.89 -7.84
N VAL A 5 -5.21 5.14 -6.90
CA VAL A 5 -5.21 4.46 -5.60
C VAL A 5 -6.41 4.95 -4.79
N LYS A 6 -7.27 4.01 -4.38
CA LYS A 6 -8.45 4.27 -3.56
C LYS A 6 -8.18 3.93 -2.09
N TYR A 7 -7.55 2.79 -1.85
CA TYR A 7 -7.14 2.37 -0.51
C TYR A 7 -5.70 1.90 -0.53
N VAL A 8 -5.02 2.08 0.61
CA VAL A 8 -3.67 1.59 0.84
C VAL A 8 -3.64 0.93 2.21
N LYS A 9 -2.95 -0.22 2.29
CA LYS A 9 -2.71 -0.92 3.55
C LYS A 9 -1.23 -1.27 3.66
N PRO A 10 -0.49 -0.67 4.60
CA PRO A 10 0.87 -1.09 4.89
C PRO A 10 0.86 -2.45 5.59
N ASN A 11 1.90 -3.25 5.33
CA ASN A 11 2.14 -4.53 5.98
C ASN A 11 3.49 -4.50 6.72
N SER A 12 3.65 -5.35 7.73
CA SER A 12 4.87 -5.43 8.55
C SER A 12 6.12 -5.84 7.78
N ASP A 13 5.96 -6.41 6.59
CA ASP A 13 7.05 -6.85 5.72
C ASP A 13 7.59 -5.74 4.80
N TYR A 14 7.27 -4.46 5.06
CA TYR A 14 7.55 -3.33 4.16
C TYR A 14 6.94 -3.49 2.76
N THR A 15 5.79 -4.15 2.72
CA THR A 15 4.96 -4.27 1.53
C THR A 15 3.70 -3.44 1.71
N ILE A 16 3.18 -2.92 0.61
CA ILE A 16 1.97 -2.11 0.62
C ILE A 16 0.94 -2.74 -0.31
N ILE A 17 -0.25 -2.98 0.22
CA ILE A 17 -1.38 -3.45 -0.58
C ILE A 17 -2.13 -2.20 -1.06
N LEU A 18 -2.30 -2.10 -2.36
CA LEU A 18 -2.96 -1.00 -3.04
C LEU A 18 -4.26 -1.51 -3.66
N THR A 19 -5.36 -0.87 -3.30
CA THR A 19 -6.66 -1.08 -3.96
C THR A 19 -6.92 0.08 -4.88
N PHE A 20 -7.05 -0.21 -6.16
CA PHE A 20 -7.30 0.77 -7.20
C PHE A 20 -8.79 1.02 -7.38
N THR A 21 -9.15 2.14 -8.02
CA THR A 21 -10.55 2.51 -8.28
C THR A 21 -11.30 1.54 -9.20
N ASN A 22 -10.58 0.75 -10.00
CA ASN A 22 -11.13 -0.32 -10.84
C ASN A 22 -11.44 -1.61 -10.06
N GLY A 23 -11.14 -1.67 -8.75
CA GLY A 23 -11.31 -2.86 -7.93
C GLY A 23 -10.11 -3.82 -7.93
N GLU A 24 -9.06 -3.53 -8.70
CA GLU A 24 -7.84 -4.33 -8.66
C GLU A 24 -7.09 -4.11 -7.35
N VAL A 25 -6.54 -5.21 -6.84
CA VAL A 25 -5.66 -5.20 -5.67
C VAL A 25 -4.27 -5.61 -6.12
N LYS A 26 -3.28 -4.76 -5.86
CA LYS A 26 -1.88 -5.02 -6.18
C LYS A 26 -1.01 -4.89 -4.94
N LEU A 27 0.08 -5.64 -4.90
CA LEU A 27 1.10 -5.61 -3.87
C LEU A 27 2.32 -4.87 -4.41
N PHE A 28 2.76 -3.86 -3.67
CA PHE A 28 3.96 -3.11 -3.96
C PHE A 28 5.03 -3.43 -2.90
N ASP A 29 6.20 -3.86 -3.33
CA ASP A 29 7.33 -4.16 -2.45
C ASP A 29 8.21 -2.92 -2.29
N MET A 30 8.23 -2.30 -1.09
CA MET A 30 9.09 -1.14 -0.83
C MET A 30 10.53 -1.50 -0.47
N LYS A 31 10.82 -2.76 -0.13
CA LYS A 31 12.15 -3.23 0.27
C LYS A 31 13.31 -2.70 -0.61
N PRO A 32 13.27 -2.82 -1.96
CA PRO A 32 14.37 -2.33 -2.81
C PRO A 32 14.46 -0.79 -2.87
N TYR A 33 13.45 -0.07 -2.39
CA TYR A 33 13.41 1.39 -2.30
C TYR A 33 13.87 1.90 -0.95
N LEU A 34 13.71 1.12 0.14
CA LEU A 34 14.14 1.53 1.49
C LEU A 34 15.65 1.83 1.58
N ASP A 35 16.47 1.26 0.72
CA ASP A 35 17.91 1.56 0.71
C ASP A 35 18.28 2.71 -0.25
N LYS A 36 17.29 3.38 -0.85
CA LYS A 36 17.48 4.41 -1.86
C LYS A 36 16.97 5.77 -1.39
N GLY A 37 17.89 6.70 -1.16
CA GLY A 37 17.60 8.12 -0.99
C GLY A 37 16.58 8.42 0.12
N ILE A 38 15.56 9.20 -0.21
CA ILE A 38 14.52 9.69 0.72
C ILE A 38 13.70 8.55 1.36
N PHE A 39 13.56 7.41 0.69
CA PHE A 39 12.74 6.29 1.20
C PHE A 39 13.41 5.52 2.35
N SER A 40 14.67 5.83 2.66
CA SER A 40 15.38 5.24 3.82
C SER A 40 14.77 5.60 5.16
N GLU A 41 14.07 6.73 5.24
CA GLU A 41 13.32 7.13 6.43
C GLU A 41 12.10 6.23 6.68
N LEU A 42 11.58 5.58 5.63
CA LEU A 42 10.48 4.60 5.74
C LEU A 42 10.93 3.27 6.33
N LYS A 43 12.22 3.11 6.67
CA LYS A 43 12.67 2.01 7.54
C LYS A 43 12.07 2.13 8.94
N ASP A 44 11.68 3.33 9.36
CA ASP A 44 10.87 3.47 10.56
C ASP A 44 9.45 2.95 10.27
N ILE A 45 9.08 1.87 10.94
CA ILE A 45 7.78 1.22 10.82
C ILE A 45 6.63 2.20 11.12
N SER A 46 6.83 3.14 12.04
CA SER A 46 5.84 4.15 12.40
C SER A 46 5.58 5.09 11.23
N LEU A 47 6.66 5.55 10.58
CA LEU A 47 6.55 6.36 9.37
C LEU A 47 5.94 5.54 8.24
N PHE A 48 6.41 4.32 8.00
CA PHE A 48 5.87 3.45 6.95
C PHE A 48 4.35 3.23 7.09
N ASN A 49 3.89 2.97 8.32
CA ASN A 49 2.48 2.75 8.63
C ASN A 49 1.61 4.01 8.50
N SER A 50 2.23 5.20 8.43
CA SER A 50 1.52 6.47 8.22
C SER A 50 1.03 6.71 6.79
N VAL A 51 1.32 5.76 5.88
CA VAL A 51 0.92 5.84 4.47
C VAL A 51 -0.58 6.04 4.32
N LYS A 52 -0.96 7.00 3.49
CA LYS A 52 -2.36 7.32 3.17
C LYS A 52 -2.53 7.57 1.68
N PRO A 53 -3.71 7.28 1.12
CA PRO A 53 -3.99 7.64 -0.27
C PRO A 53 -4.16 9.17 -0.35
N PHE A 54 -3.57 9.80 -1.36
CA PHE A 54 -3.62 11.25 -1.56
C PHE A 54 -3.76 11.57 -3.05
N LEU A 55 -4.84 12.24 -3.46
CA LEU A 55 -5.11 12.64 -4.86
C LEU A 55 -4.98 11.52 -5.92
N GLY A 56 -5.15 10.26 -5.50
CA GLY A 56 -5.01 9.08 -6.35
C GLY A 56 -3.61 8.47 -6.39
N SER A 57 -2.66 9.05 -5.66
CA SER A 57 -1.34 8.51 -5.32
C SER A 57 -1.32 8.05 -3.85
N ILE A 58 -0.14 7.74 -3.30
CA ILE A 58 0.04 7.57 -1.85
C ILE A 58 1.04 8.60 -1.34
N GLN A 59 0.88 8.97 -0.08
CA GLN A 59 1.74 9.90 0.62
C GLN A 59 1.97 9.44 2.07
N TRP A 60 3.17 9.67 2.58
CA TRP A 60 3.56 9.47 3.97
C TRP A 60 3.55 10.77 4.77
N GLN A 61 3.52 10.68 6.10
CA GLN A 61 3.54 11.86 6.96
C GLN A 61 4.78 12.75 6.77
N ASN A 62 5.92 12.18 6.35
CA ASN A 62 7.12 12.97 6.09
C ASN A 62 7.12 13.69 4.72
N GLY A 63 5.98 13.69 4.02
CA GLY A 63 5.83 14.36 2.72
C GLY A 63 6.27 13.54 1.51
N GLN A 64 6.86 12.36 1.72
CA GLN A 64 7.19 11.44 0.64
C GLN A 64 5.93 10.95 -0.06
N ASP A 65 5.94 10.92 -1.38
CA ASP A 65 4.84 10.42 -2.19
C ASP A 65 5.32 9.47 -3.28
N LEU A 66 4.44 8.59 -3.73
CA LEU A 66 4.69 7.73 -4.88
C LEU A 66 3.59 7.89 -5.92
N CYS A 67 4.00 8.22 -7.14
CA CYS A 67 3.11 8.39 -8.28
C CYS A 67 2.30 7.11 -8.56
N PRO A 68 1.01 7.24 -8.91
CA PRO A 68 0.15 6.10 -9.21
C PRO A 68 0.65 5.27 -10.38
N ASP A 69 1.32 5.89 -11.37
CA ASP A 69 1.92 5.19 -12.51
C ASP A 69 3.01 4.21 -12.07
N THR A 70 3.95 4.67 -11.25
CA THR A 70 5.00 3.82 -10.66
C THR A 70 4.38 2.71 -9.83
N LEU A 71 3.42 3.06 -8.96
CA LEU A 71 2.72 2.08 -8.15
C LEU A 71 2.03 1.03 -9.03
N TYR A 72 1.38 1.41 -10.12
CA TYR A 72 0.65 0.48 -10.98
C TYR A 72 1.56 -0.40 -11.85
N LEU A 73 2.67 0.15 -12.35
CA LEU A 73 3.63 -0.54 -13.22
C LEU A 73 4.52 -1.52 -12.45
N GLU A 74 5.02 -1.11 -11.28
CA GLU A 74 5.95 -1.92 -10.49
C GLU A 74 5.22 -2.87 -9.51
N SER A 75 3.95 -2.60 -9.16
CA SER A 75 3.19 -3.50 -8.30
C SER A 75 2.73 -4.75 -9.04
N LYS A 76 2.70 -5.86 -8.30
CA LYS A 76 2.25 -7.14 -8.79
C LYS A 76 0.78 -7.34 -8.45
N PRO A 77 -0.06 -7.81 -9.39
CA PRO A 77 -1.43 -8.15 -9.08
C PRO A 77 -1.45 -9.25 -8.01
N VAL A 78 -2.21 -9.03 -6.93
CA VAL A 78 -2.43 -10.07 -5.93
C VAL A 78 -3.47 -11.02 -6.50
N GLY A 79 -3.01 -11.96 -7.32
CA GLY A 79 -3.81 -13.11 -7.69
C GLY A 79 -4.15 -13.87 -6.42
N VAL A 80 -5.44 -14.04 -6.12
CA VAL A 80 -5.93 -14.91 -5.06
C VAL A 80 -5.53 -16.35 -5.42
N ASN A 81 -4.29 -16.71 -5.13
CA ASN A 81 -3.84 -18.09 -5.18
C ASN A 81 -4.29 -18.71 -3.87
N ASN A 82 -5.37 -19.49 -3.94
CA ASN A 82 -5.94 -20.29 -2.84
C ASN A 82 -4.92 -21.31 -2.28
N LYS A 83 -3.89 -20.84 -1.57
CA LYS A 83 -3.03 -21.66 -0.72
C LYS A 83 -2.69 -20.86 0.54
N ASN A 84 -3.52 -21.03 1.56
CA ASN A 84 -3.21 -20.73 2.96
C ASN A 84 -2.87 -19.29 3.35
N LEU A 85 -3.74 -18.32 3.06
CA LEU A 85 -3.78 -17.13 3.89
C LEU A 85 -5.10 -17.10 4.65
N ARG A 86 -5.02 -17.43 5.95
CA ARG A 86 -6.04 -17.06 6.93
C ARG A 86 -6.21 -15.56 6.81
N VAL A 87 -7.24 -15.14 6.06
CA VAL A 87 -7.67 -13.75 6.02
C VAL A 87 -8.30 -13.49 7.39
N ALA A 88 -7.45 -13.23 8.38
CA ALA A 88 -7.90 -12.52 9.57
C ALA A 88 -8.21 -11.11 9.09
N CYS A 89 -9.42 -10.92 8.58
CA CYS A 89 -10.10 -9.63 8.62
C CYS A 89 -10.34 -9.32 10.10
N PRO A 90 -9.69 -8.32 10.71
CA PRO A 90 -10.11 -7.81 12.00
C PRO A 90 -10.89 -6.51 11.82
N PHE A 91 -11.60 -6.34 10.70
CA PHE A 91 -12.59 -5.27 10.57
C PHE A 91 -14.00 -5.84 10.72
N ALA A 92 -14.16 -6.66 11.76
CA ALA A 92 -15.44 -6.85 12.39
C ALA A 92 -15.65 -5.68 13.37
N GLN A 93 -16.83 -5.07 13.28
CA GLN A 93 -17.46 -4.21 14.27
C GLN A 93 -16.81 -2.84 14.55
N LEU A 94 -17.46 -1.78 14.05
CA LEU A 94 -18.22 -0.89 14.94
C LEU A 94 -19.23 -0.06 14.12
N ALA A 95 -20.39 -0.66 13.88
CA ALA A 95 -21.63 0.09 13.70
C ALA A 95 -22.31 0.14 15.07
N THR A 96 -22.15 1.25 15.79
CA THR A 96 -22.98 1.69 16.94
C THR A 96 -22.51 3.12 17.24
N LYS A 97 -23.33 4.16 17.25
CA LYS A 97 -24.73 4.33 17.66
C LYS A 97 -25.33 5.52 16.90
#